data_AF-A0A2T0S2Z4-F1
#
_entry.id   AF-A0A2T0S2Z4-F1
#
_cell.length_a   1.000
_cell.length_b   1.000
_cell.length_c   1.000
_cell.angle_alpha   90.00
_cell.angle_beta   90.00
_cell.angle_gamma   90.00
#
_symmetry.space_group_name_H-M   'P 1'
#
loop_
_entity.id
_entity.type
_entity.pdbx_description
1 polymer ?
#
loop_
_entity_poly.entity_id
_entity_poly.type
_entity_poly.pdbx_seq_one_letter_code
_entity_poly.pdbx_strand_id
1 'polypeptide(L)'
;MKDQDSKELKKQIGERFAMLRNDLKLTQQELADKLGTSQNLVYRLENNLSCSMDSILVAYIFFVRNYKVNPEWLFAIDTDGIARYNLDARNQKRKKDAEHQRRNEIFEDMLTELRKNKLI
;
A
#
# COMPACT_ATOMS: atom_id res chain seq x y z
N MET A 1 -0.63 25.35 -16.20
CA MET A 1 -0.12 23.97 -16.31
C MET A 1 0.27 23.40 -14.94
N LYS A 2 1.16 24.05 -14.16
CA LYS A 2 1.60 23.57 -12.83
C LYS A 2 0.49 23.33 -11.78
N ASP A 3 -0.60 24.08 -11.81
CA ASP A 3 -1.66 23.98 -10.80
C ASP A 3 -2.55 22.73 -10.95
N GLN A 4 -2.69 22.21 -12.17
CA GLN A 4 -3.52 21.04 -12.42
C GLN A 4 -2.81 19.76 -11.94
N ASP A 5 -1.52 19.64 -12.25
CA ASP A 5 -0.69 18.50 -11.82
C ASP A 5 -0.56 18.44 -10.29
N SER A 6 -0.45 19.59 -9.64
CA SER A 6 -0.41 19.70 -8.18
C SER A 6 -1.72 19.27 -7.52
N LYS A 7 -2.87 19.61 -8.12
CA LYS A 7 -4.18 19.17 -7.64
C LYS A 7 -4.38 17.67 -7.82
N GLU A 8 -3.99 17.13 -8.97
CA GLU A 8 -4.12 15.70 -9.25
C GLU A 8 -3.23 14.87 -8.32
N LEU A 9 -2.00 15.29 -8.07
CA LEU A 9 -1.12 14.62 -7.11
C LEU A 9 -1.71 14.61 -5.69
N LYS A 10 -2.28 15.74 -5.24
CA LYS A 10 -2.94 15.81 -3.92
C LYS A 10 -4.15 14.88 -3.83
N LYS A 11 -4.93 14.75 -4.90
CA LYS A 11 -6.05 13.82 -4.99
C LYS A 11 -5.57 12.38 -4.79
N GLN A 12 -4.56 11.95 -5.54
CA GLN A 12 -4.00 10.61 -5.45
C GLN A 12 -3.44 10.32 -4.06
N ILE A 13 -2.76 11.28 -3.43
CA ILE A 13 -2.27 11.16 -2.05
C ILE A 13 -3.43 10.95 -1.07
N GLY A 14 -4.53 11.70 -1.21
CA GLY A 14 -5.73 11.55 -0.39
C GLY A 14 -6.35 10.15 -0.50
N GLU A 15 -6.51 9.66 -1.71
CA GLU A 15 -6.99 8.29 -1.99
C GLU A 15 -6.08 7.24 -1.36
N ARG A 16 -4.75 7.43 -1.43
CA ARG A 16 -3.76 6.53 -0.81
C ARG A 16 -3.83 6.56 0.71
N PHE A 17 -4.09 7.72 1.35
CA PHE A 17 -4.34 7.76 2.79
C PHE A 17 -5.60 6.97 3.18
N ALA A 18 -6.67 7.03 2.39
CA ALA A 18 -7.86 6.21 2.61
C ALA A 18 -7.55 4.72 2.49
N MET A 19 -6.74 4.31 1.49
CA MET A 19 -6.28 2.93 1.35
C MET A 19 -5.49 2.46 2.58
N LEU A 20 -4.52 3.27 3.04
CA LEU A 20 -3.73 2.95 4.22
C LEU A 20 -4.59 2.83 5.47
N ARG A 21 -5.58 3.72 5.66
CA ARG A 21 -6.52 3.62 6.79
C ARG A 21 -7.33 2.32 6.74
N ASN A 22 -7.83 1.97 5.56
CA ASN A 22 -8.64 0.76 5.35
C ASN A 22 -7.81 -0.52 5.54
N ASP A 23 -6.54 -0.56 5.11
CA ASP A 23 -5.63 -1.67 5.36
C ASP A 23 -5.45 -1.94 6.86
N LEU A 24 -5.44 -0.87 7.67
CA LEU A 24 -5.37 -0.93 9.13
C LEU A 24 -6.73 -1.21 9.80
N LYS A 25 -7.81 -1.31 9.01
CA LYS A 25 -9.19 -1.52 9.47
C LYS A 25 -9.67 -0.45 10.46
N LEU A 26 -9.21 0.79 10.29
CA LEU A 26 -9.61 1.91 11.12
C LEU A 26 -10.77 2.69 10.46
N THR A 27 -11.70 3.15 11.27
CA THR A 27 -12.64 4.21 10.91
C THR A 27 -11.92 5.56 10.80
N GLN A 28 -12.55 6.55 10.15
CA GLN A 28 -11.99 7.90 10.07
C GLN A 28 -11.83 8.55 11.45
N GLN A 29 -12.74 8.26 12.38
CA GLN A 29 -12.65 8.75 13.76
C GLN A 29 -11.46 8.14 14.50
N GLU A 30 -11.26 6.82 14.41
CA GLU A 30 -10.12 6.17 15.07
C GLU A 30 -8.77 6.63 14.51
N LEU A 31 -8.69 6.91 13.20
CA LEU A 31 -7.49 7.52 12.63
C LEU A 31 -7.30 8.95 13.14
N ALA A 32 -8.37 9.75 13.23
CA ALA A 32 -8.31 11.10 13.75
C ALA A 32 -7.82 11.13 15.21
N ASP A 33 -8.31 10.21 16.05
CA ASP A 33 -7.89 10.05 17.43
C ASP A 33 -6.39 9.73 17.52
N LYS A 34 -5.89 8.83 16.66
CA LYS A 34 -4.45 8.48 16.58
C LYS A 34 -3.58 9.63 16.09
N LEU A 35 -4.11 10.50 15.22
CA LEU A 35 -3.42 11.69 14.70
C LEU A 35 -3.53 12.90 15.65
N GLY A 36 -4.38 12.83 16.68
CA GLY A 36 -4.68 13.98 17.55
C GLY A 36 -5.42 15.10 16.82
N THR A 37 -6.35 14.75 15.92
CA THR A 37 -7.11 15.72 15.10
C THR A 37 -8.61 15.37 15.03
N SER A 38 -9.38 16.10 14.21
CA SER A 38 -10.80 15.85 14.00
C SER A 38 -11.07 14.85 12.88
N GLN A 39 -12.13 14.05 12.98
CA GLN A 39 -12.60 13.17 11.90
C GLN A 39 -12.86 13.95 10.61
N ASN A 40 -13.39 15.17 10.71
CA ASN A 40 -13.62 16.03 9.54
C ASN A 40 -12.33 16.35 8.78
N LEU A 41 -11.19 16.52 9.49
CA LEU A 41 -9.91 16.71 8.81
C LEU A 41 -9.50 15.47 8.03
N VAL A 42 -9.66 14.27 8.61
CA VAL A 42 -9.39 13.00 7.91
C VAL A 42 -10.30 12.83 6.70
N TYR A 43 -11.60 13.11 6.84
CA TYR A 43 -12.54 13.08 5.72
C TYR A 43 -12.10 14.00 4.57
N ARG A 44 -11.70 15.24 4.88
CA ARG A 44 -11.23 16.20 3.87
C ARG A 44 -9.94 15.75 3.19
N LEU A 45 -9.01 15.18 3.96
CA LEU A 45 -7.75 14.63 3.49
C LEU A 45 -7.99 13.52 2.46
N GLU A 46 -8.92 12.61 2.74
CA GLU A 46 -9.21 11.44 1.90
C GLU A 46 -10.02 11.77 0.64
N ASN A 47 -10.86 12.81 0.68
CA ASN A 47 -11.81 13.14 -0.39
C ASN A 47 -11.36 14.29 -1.29
N ASN A 48 -10.05 14.56 -1.37
CA ASN A 48 -9.48 15.64 -2.20
C ASN A 48 -10.11 17.01 -1.94
N LEU A 49 -10.49 17.28 -0.68
CA LEU A 49 -10.96 18.58 -0.27
C LEU A 49 -9.77 19.45 0.14
N SER A 50 -9.96 20.77 0.09
CA SER A 50 -8.90 21.72 0.45
C SER A 50 -8.34 21.41 1.86
N CYS A 51 -7.09 20.98 1.91
CA CYS A 51 -6.33 20.73 3.13
C CYS A 51 -5.00 21.47 3.07
N SER A 52 -4.49 21.88 4.23
CA SER A 52 -3.15 22.46 4.31
C SER A 52 -2.07 21.40 4.04
N MET A 53 -0.90 21.86 3.61
CA MET A 53 0.27 20.99 3.46
C MET A 53 0.65 20.35 4.79
N ASP A 54 0.47 21.05 5.91
CA ASP A 54 0.77 20.55 7.25
C ASP A 54 -0.07 19.31 7.58
N SER A 55 -1.36 19.32 7.25
CA SER A 55 -2.24 18.16 7.47
C SER A 55 -1.79 16.93 6.68
N ILE A 56 -1.34 17.14 5.43
CA ILE A 56 -0.77 16.07 4.59
C ILE A 56 0.52 15.54 5.21
N LEU A 57 1.41 16.43 5.67
CA LEU A 57 2.68 16.05 6.29
C LEU A 57 2.48 15.29 7.60
N VAL A 58 1.54 15.70 8.44
CA VAL A 58 1.22 15.00 9.70
C VAL A 58 0.73 13.57 9.41
N ALA A 59 -0.20 13.40 8.47
CA ALA A 59 -0.67 12.08 8.06
C ALA A 59 0.47 11.23 7.47
N TYR A 60 1.27 11.81 6.57
CA TYR A 60 2.44 11.14 5.98
C TYR A 60 3.42 10.63 7.05
N ILE A 61 3.84 11.50 7.98
CA ILE A 61 4.78 11.16 9.04
C ILE A 61 4.22 10.04 9.93
N PHE A 62 2.93 10.12 10.27
CA PHE A 62 2.26 9.07 11.05
C PHE A 62 2.34 7.72 10.34
N PHE A 63 2.00 7.65 9.06
CA PHE A 63 2.00 6.39 8.31
C PHE A 63 3.39 5.81 8.11
N VAL A 64 4.38 6.64 7.78
CA VAL A 64 5.77 6.19 7.60
C VAL A 64 6.37 5.68 8.92
N ARG A 65 6.20 6.43 10.01
CA ARG A 65 6.82 6.08 11.30
C ARG A 65 6.21 4.83 11.93
N ASN A 66 4.89 4.69 11.86
CA ASN A 66 4.18 3.64 12.60
C ASN A 66 3.93 2.37 11.77
N TYR A 67 3.81 2.49 10.44
CA TYR A 67 3.35 1.38 9.58
C TYR A 67 4.30 1.07 8.42
N LYS A 68 5.51 1.65 8.42
CA LYS A 68 6.54 1.38 7.40
C LYS A 68 6.03 1.61 5.97
N VAL A 69 5.12 2.57 5.78
CA VAL A 69 4.65 2.95 4.44
C VAL A 69 5.84 3.41 3.60
N ASN A 70 5.89 2.94 2.36
CA ASN A 70 6.91 3.34 1.41
C ASN A 70 6.58 4.77 0.88
N PRO A 71 7.44 5.78 1.13
CA PRO A 71 7.21 7.12 0.62
C PRO A 71 7.15 7.16 -0.92
N GLU A 72 7.93 6.32 -1.60
CA GLU A 72 7.94 6.26 -3.06
C GLU A 72 6.55 5.89 -3.59
N TRP A 73 5.94 4.84 -3.05
CA TRP A 73 4.57 4.46 -3.40
C TRP A 73 3.55 5.56 -3.09
N LEU A 74 3.69 6.24 -1.96
CA LEU A 74 2.72 7.25 -1.53
C LEU A 74 2.72 8.48 -2.46
N PHE A 75 3.87 8.86 -3.02
CA PHE A 75 4.02 10.07 -3.84
C PHE A 75 4.25 9.82 -5.34
N ALA A 76 4.34 8.57 -5.79
CA ALA A 76 4.53 8.27 -7.21
C ALA A 76 3.34 8.70 -8.07
N ILE A 77 3.58 9.05 -9.33
CA ILE A 77 2.51 9.35 -10.29
C ILE A 77 1.78 8.05 -10.67
N ASP A 78 2.55 6.98 -10.84
CA ASP A 78 2.07 5.62 -11.06
C ASP A 78 2.65 4.70 -9.98
N THR A 79 1.81 3.83 -9.43
CA THR A 79 2.21 2.89 -8.36
C THR A 79 2.51 1.49 -8.86
N ASP A 80 2.39 1.24 -10.18
CA ASP A 80 2.69 -0.07 -10.74
C ASP A 80 4.12 -0.52 -10.40
N GLY A 81 4.24 -1.76 -9.93
CA GLY A 81 5.52 -2.32 -9.46
C GLY A 81 6.09 -1.75 -8.15
N ILE A 82 5.51 -0.70 -7.56
CA ILE A 82 6.03 -0.08 -6.33
C ILE A 82 5.32 -0.66 -5.10
N ALA A 83 6.08 -1.21 -4.16
CA ALA A 83 5.51 -1.77 -2.95
C ALA A 83 4.97 -0.68 -2.02
N ARG A 84 3.70 -0.83 -1.59
CA ARG A 84 3.01 0.08 -0.63
C ARG A 84 3.71 0.22 0.71
N TYR A 85 4.24 -0.89 1.21
CA TYR A 85 4.96 -0.95 2.47
C TYR A 85 6.42 -1.30 2.19
N ASN A 86 7.32 -0.67 2.93
CA ASN A 86 8.68 -1.13 3.09
C ASN A 86 8.62 -2.43 3.89
N LEU A 87 8.33 -3.54 3.19
CA LEU A 87 8.45 -4.87 3.76
C LEU A 87 9.92 -5.07 4.12
N ASP A 88 10.18 -5.59 5.32
CA ASP A 88 11.51 -6.08 5.63
C ASP A 88 11.96 -7.02 4.49
N ALA A 89 13.14 -6.78 3.91
CA ALA A 89 13.68 -7.58 2.81
C ALA A 89 13.62 -9.11 3.11
N ARG A 90 13.66 -9.47 4.40
CA ARG A 90 13.47 -10.82 4.93
C ARG A 90 12.08 -11.41 4.64
N ASN A 91 11.02 -10.63 4.78
CA ASN A 91 9.63 -11.08 4.55
C ASN A 91 9.34 -11.21 3.05
N GLN A 92 9.87 -10.32 2.22
CA GLN A 92 9.77 -10.45 0.76
C GLN A 92 10.51 -11.68 0.25
N LYS A 93 11.73 -11.91 0.74
CA LYS A 93 12.51 -13.11 0.40
C LYS A 93 11.76 -14.37 0.80
N ARG A 94 11.28 -14.47 2.04
CA ARG A 94 10.49 -15.62 2.52
C ARG A 94 9.25 -15.89 1.67
N LYS A 95 8.51 -14.84 1.28
CA LYS A 95 7.30 -15.00 0.45
C LYS A 95 7.65 -15.49 -0.95
N LYS A 96 8.69 -14.92 -1.59
CA LYS A 96 9.18 -15.37 -2.90
C LYS A 96 9.70 -16.80 -2.87
N ASP A 97 10.45 -17.17 -1.82
CA ASP A 97 10.98 -18.51 -1.63
C ASP A 97 9.83 -19.52 -1.47
N ALA A 98 8.81 -19.19 -0.68
CA ALA A 98 7.61 -20.03 -0.50
C ALA A 98 6.80 -20.16 -1.81
N GLU A 99 6.64 -19.09 -2.57
CA GLU A 99 5.97 -19.13 -3.88
C GLU A 99 6.76 -19.96 -4.91
N HIS A 100 8.08 -19.87 -4.90
CA HIS A 100 8.94 -20.68 -5.77
C HIS A 100 8.87 -22.16 -5.39
N GLN A 101 8.93 -22.48 -4.10
CA GLN A 101 8.78 -23.84 -3.61
C GLN A 101 7.43 -24.44 -4.01
N ARG A 102 6.33 -23.71 -3.81
CA ARG A 102 4.99 -24.17 -4.19
C ARG A 102 4.86 -24.41 -5.71
N ARG A 103 5.46 -23.56 -6.54
CA ARG A 103 5.49 -23.79 -8.01
C ARG A 103 6.25 -25.05 -8.38
N ASN A 104 7.38 -25.30 -7.72
CA ASN A 104 8.17 -26.51 -7.97
C ASN A 104 7.42 -27.76 -7.53
N GLU A 105 6.74 -27.73 -6.38
CA GLU A 105 5.87 -28.83 -5.92
C GLU A 105 4.77 -29.14 -6.93
N ILE A 106 4.05 -28.11 -7.42
CA ILE A 106 3.02 -28.28 -8.46
C ILE A 106 3.63 -28.88 -9.75
N PHE A 107 4.82 -28.44 -10.14
CA PHE A 107 5.49 -28.95 -11.32
C PHE A 107 5.90 -30.42 -11.16
N GLU A 108 6.43 -30.81 -10.00
CA GLU A 108 6.77 -32.21 -9.71
C GLU A 108 5.54 -33.11 -9.64
N ASP A 109 4.42 -32.61 -9.10
CA ASP A 109 3.13 -33.32 -9.12
C ASP A 109 2.65 -33.52 -10.56
N MET A 110 2.75 -32.49 -11.41
CA MET A 110 2.44 -32.58 -12.83
C MET A 110 3.33 -33.61 -13.54
N LEU A 111 4.65 -33.61 -13.30
CA LEU A 111 5.57 -34.60 -13.88
C LEU A 111 5.24 -36.02 -13.41
N THR A 112 4.86 -36.18 -12.15
CA THR A 112 4.47 -37.47 -11.58
C THR A 112 3.22 -38.03 -12.26
N GLU A 113 2.21 -37.19 -12.48
CA GLU A 113 0.99 -37.57 -13.20
C GLU A 113 1.28 -37.92 -14.67
N LEU A 114 2.15 -37.17 -15.35
CA LEU A 114 2.53 -37.49 -16.73
C LEU A 114 3.23 -38.84 -16.85
N ARG A 115 4.14 -39.18 -15.92
CA ARG A 115 4.81 -40.49 -15.86
C ARG A 115 3.84 -41.62 -15.57
N LYS A 116 2.91 -41.42 -14.63
CA LYS A 116 1.87 -42.41 -14.28
C LYS A 116 0.98 -42.75 -15.47
N ASN A 117 0.70 -41.75 -16.31
CA ASN A 117 -0.08 -41.90 -17.52
C ASN A 117 0.77 -42.34 -18.74
N LYS A 118 2.06 -42.62 -18.56
CA LYS A 118 3.02 -43.02 -19.62
C LYS A 118 3.09 -42.03 -20.79
N LEU A 119 2.86 -40.75 -20.51
CA LEU A 119 2.94 -39.67 -21.50
C LEU A 119 4.39 -39.17 -21.67
N ILE A 120 5.22 -39.43 -20.66
CA ILE A 120 6.68 -39.25 -20.64
C ILE A 120 7.33 -40.37 -19.82
#